data_AF-A0A0A1U9B8-F1
#
_entry.id   AF-A0A0A1U9B8-F1
#
_cell.length_a   1.000
_cell.length_b   1.000
_cell.length_c   1.000
_cell.angle_alpha   90.00
_cell.angle_beta   90.00
_cell.angle_gamma   90.00
#
_symmetry.space_group_name_H-M   'P 1'
#
loop_
_entity.id
_entity.type
_entity.pdbx_description
1 polymer ?
#
loop_
_entity_poly.entity_id
_entity_poly.type
_entity_poly.pdbx_seq_one_letter_code
_entity_poly.pdbx_strand_id
1 'polypeptide(L)'
;MNVSKMFLPLANKVNESISTCVENACCENSTCALLTTDIAGVKDAMNEIVNITENLVSTEYEGYDNVSGPIKEKLSELTEKEKLLVPSIPAKELVDILIVINTDVTALVVIATISPYLRIFHEKDQTLDMMKTIKSGGGDLKTIQDVCAAASEVSAMLKMLDDLSEDQKCVVETARLELEKTIDKAITTLNSSLKNSSDLIPALTPVDTMLHTVTDIIALIQKEVEKGVEEYVDSQKNFIKKCAEKAQSIDHVII
;
A
#
# COMPACT_ATOMS: atom_id res chain seq x y z
N MET A 1 9.51 3.72 2.47
CA MET A 1 9.70 3.79 1.00
C MET A 1 8.43 4.34 0.34
N ASN A 2 8.48 5.08 -0.78
CA ASN A 2 7.27 5.59 -1.46
C ASN A 2 6.62 4.47 -2.28
N VAL A 3 5.49 3.94 -1.81
CA VAL A 3 4.89 2.76 -2.41
C VAL A 3 3.98 3.13 -3.59
N SER A 4 3.20 4.22 -3.57
CA SER A 4 2.28 4.48 -4.71
C SER A 4 2.97 5.07 -5.95
N LYS A 5 4.00 5.93 -5.82
CA LYS A 5 4.82 6.38 -6.97
C LYS A 5 5.62 5.24 -7.61
N MET A 6 5.86 4.16 -6.89
CA MET A 6 6.52 2.98 -7.42
C MET A 6 5.52 2.08 -8.16
N PHE A 7 4.33 1.86 -7.60
CA PHE A 7 3.34 0.93 -8.16
C PHE A 7 2.53 1.50 -9.30
N LEU A 8 2.17 2.79 -9.28
CA LEU A 8 1.32 3.37 -10.34
C LEU A 8 1.99 3.36 -11.73
N PRO A 9 3.28 3.73 -11.88
CA PRO A 9 3.96 3.62 -13.18
C PRO A 9 4.06 2.17 -13.68
N LEU A 10 4.30 1.21 -12.77
CA LEU A 10 4.36 -0.20 -13.13
C LEU A 10 3.00 -0.74 -13.57
N ALA A 11 1.93 -0.38 -12.85
CA ALA A 11 0.58 -0.73 -13.23
C ALA A 11 0.20 -0.13 -14.58
N ASN A 12 0.60 1.11 -14.86
CA ASN A 12 0.40 1.73 -16.17
C ASN A 12 1.16 0.99 -17.27
N LYS A 13 2.41 0.56 -17.02
CA LYS A 13 3.19 -0.25 -17.97
C LYS A 13 2.52 -1.59 -18.28
N VAL A 14 1.96 -2.26 -17.26
CA VAL A 14 1.16 -3.48 -17.46
C VAL A 14 -0.09 -3.16 -18.29
N ASN A 15 -0.81 -2.08 -17.98
CA ASN A 15 -2.02 -1.70 -18.69
C ASN A 15 -1.77 -1.35 -20.16
N GLU A 16 -0.68 -0.64 -20.46
CA GLU A 16 -0.25 -0.34 -21.83
C GLU A 16 0.09 -1.63 -22.60
N SER A 17 0.79 -2.55 -21.95
CA SER A 17 1.14 -3.86 -22.54
C SER A 17 -0.12 -4.69 -22.81
N ILE A 18 -1.07 -4.71 -21.86
CA ILE A 18 -2.38 -5.36 -22.02
C ILE A 18 -3.16 -4.72 -23.17
N SER A 19 -3.23 -3.39 -23.23
CA SER A 19 -3.97 -2.67 -24.28
C SER A 19 -3.45 -3.03 -25.67
N THR A 20 -2.13 -3.05 -25.84
CA THR A 20 -1.46 -3.43 -27.09
C THR A 20 -1.76 -4.88 -27.45
N CYS A 21 -1.66 -5.78 -26.47
CA CYS A 21 -1.92 -7.20 -26.66
C CYS A 21 -3.38 -7.48 -27.06
N VAL A 22 -4.34 -6.84 -26.38
CA VAL A 22 -5.78 -6.94 -26.71
C VAL A 22 -6.05 -6.39 -28.12
N GLU A 23 -5.44 -5.27 -28.50
CA GLU A 23 -5.58 -4.69 -29.84
C GLU A 23 -5.11 -5.63 -30.93
N ASN A 24 -3.92 -6.21 -30.76
CA ASN A 24 -3.36 -7.13 -31.73
C ASN A 24 -4.11 -8.46 -31.75
N ALA A 25 -4.59 -8.97 -30.60
CA ALA A 25 -5.37 -10.21 -30.53
C ALA A 25 -6.72 -10.10 -31.26
N CYS A 26 -7.28 -8.90 -31.39
CA CYS A 26 -8.54 -8.65 -32.07
C CYS A 26 -8.39 -8.35 -33.57
N CYS A 27 -7.17 -8.30 -34.13
CA CYS A 27 -6.94 -8.01 -35.55
C CYS A 27 -6.94 -9.29 -36.41
N GLU A 28 -7.72 -9.32 -37.50
CA GLU A 28 -7.80 -10.44 -38.47
C GLU A 28 -6.45 -10.81 -39.13
N ASN A 29 -5.47 -9.90 -39.14
CA ASN A 29 -4.14 -10.08 -39.72
C ASN A 29 -3.02 -10.22 -38.68
N SER A 30 -3.34 -10.42 -37.40
CA SER A 30 -2.31 -10.60 -36.37
C SER A 30 -1.50 -11.86 -36.66
N THR A 31 -0.19 -11.68 -36.86
CA THR A 31 0.72 -12.83 -36.98
C THR A 31 1.01 -13.38 -35.58
N CYS A 32 1.16 -14.69 -35.45
CA CYS A 32 1.60 -15.33 -34.19
C CYS A 32 2.86 -14.67 -33.60
N ALA A 33 3.73 -14.09 -34.43
CA ALA A 33 4.94 -13.40 -33.98
C ALA A 33 4.68 -12.09 -33.23
N LEU A 34 3.66 -11.30 -33.63
CA LEU A 34 3.28 -10.06 -32.95
C LEU A 34 2.69 -10.38 -31.56
N LEU A 35 1.76 -11.33 -31.50
CA LEU A 35 1.16 -11.77 -30.24
C LEU A 35 2.18 -12.39 -29.28
N THR A 36 3.17 -13.12 -29.79
CA THR A 36 4.28 -13.65 -28.97
C THR A 36 5.06 -12.52 -28.30
N THR A 37 5.32 -11.43 -29.04
CA THR A 37 6.07 -10.28 -28.54
C THR A 37 5.27 -9.51 -27.48
N ASP A 38 3.97 -9.30 -27.73
CA ASP A 38 3.09 -8.60 -26.79
C ASP A 38 2.90 -9.39 -25.50
N ILE A 39 2.72 -10.72 -25.60
CA ILE A 39 2.64 -11.61 -24.44
C ILE A 39 3.93 -11.53 -23.61
N ALA A 40 5.10 -11.54 -24.25
CA ALA A 40 6.37 -11.37 -23.55
C ALA A 40 6.45 -10.02 -22.84
N GLY A 41 5.99 -8.93 -23.48
CA GLY A 41 5.92 -7.60 -22.87
C GLY A 41 5.03 -7.56 -21.62
N VAL A 42 3.87 -8.23 -21.65
CA VAL A 42 3.01 -8.37 -20.46
C VAL A 42 3.73 -9.13 -19.35
N LYS A 43 4.39 -10.25 -19.66
CA LYS A 43 5.16 -11.04 -18.67
C LYS A 43 6.29 -10.23 -18.05
N ASP A 44 7.05 -9.49 -18.86
CA ASP A 44 8.14 -8.65 -18.36
C ASP A 44 7.63 -7.57 -17.40
N ALA A 45 6.51 -6.92 -17.74
CA ALA A 45 5.89 -5.93 -16.88
C ALA A 45 5.32 -6.54 -15.59
N MET A 46 4.73 -7.75 -15.66
CA MET A 46 4.27 -8.49 -14.49
C MET A 46 5.42 -8.86 -13.56
N ASN A 47 6.51 -9.41 -14.11
CA ASN A 47 7.69 -9.81 -13.35
C ASN A 47 8.32 -8.62 -12.62
N GLU A 48 8.31 -7.43 -13.22
CA GLU A 48 8.76 -6.20 -12.56
C GLU A 48 7.89 -5.85 -11.34
N ILE A 49 6.56 -5.91 -11.46
CA ILE A 49 5.65 -5.71 -10.33
C ILE A 49 5.88 -6.77 -9.25
N VAL A 50 5.98 -8.04 -9.62
CA VAL A 50 6.16 -9.15 -8.66
C VAL A 50 7.43 -8.94 -7.84
N ASN A 51 8.57 -8.74 -8.50
CA ASN A 51 9.86 -8.55 -7.82
C ASN A 51 9.85 -7.37 -6.84
N ILE A 52 9.27 -6.25 -7.26
CA ILE A 52 9.20 -5.05 -6.43
C ILE A 52 8.28 -5.26 -5.23
N THR A 53 7.16 -5.94 -5.43
CA THR A 53 6.18 -6.23 -4.38
C THR A 53 6.71 -7.26 -3.38
N GLU A 54 7.41 -8.30 -3.83
CA GLU A 54 8.05 -9.28 -2.96
C GLU A 54 9.09 -8.62 -2.04
N ASN A 55 9.93 -7.75 -2.61
CA ASN A 55 10.90 -6.99 -1.82
C ASN A 55 10.20 -6.09 -0.79
N LEU A 56 9.13 -5.40 -1.18
CA LEU A 56 8.33 -4.57 -0.27
C LEU A 56 7.76 -5.40 0.89
N VAL A 57 7.18 -6.57 0.63
CA VAL A 57 6.65 -7.45 1.68
C VAL A 57 7.73 -7.88 2.65
N SER A 58 8.92 -8.23 2.15
CA SER A 58 10.04 -8.68 2.98
C SER A 58 10.71 -7.58 3.80
N THR A 59 10.62 -6.32 3.37
CA THR A 59 11.34 -5.19 4.00
C THR A 59 10.44 -4.28 4.84
N GLU A 60 9.16 -4.15 4.47
CA GLU A 60 8.26 -3.15 5.05
C GLU A 60 7.03 -3.76 5.74
N TYR A 61 6.61 -4.98 5.37
CA TYR A 61 5.42 -5.63 5.93
C TYR A 61 5.72 -6.94 6.66
N GLU A 62 6.99 -7.19 7.00
CA GLU A 62 7.34 -8.32 7.85
C GLU A 62 6.63 -8.19 9.21
N GLY A 63 5.87 -9.22 9.59
CA GLY A 63 5.06 -9.22 10.82
C GLY A 63 3.68 -8.54 10.72
N TYR A 64 3.34 -7.91 9.59
CA TYR A 64 2.02 -7.30 9.36
C TYR A 64 1.14 -8.19 8.47
N ASP A 65 0.69 -9.32 9.01
CA ASP A 65 -0.04 -10.38 8.26
C ASP A 65 -1.30 -9.88 7.55
N ASN A 66 -2.01 -8.92 8.13
CA ASN A 66 -3.22 -8.33 7.54
C ASN A 66 -2.97 -7.60 6.21
N VAL A 67 -1.73 -7.21 5.94
CA VAL A 67 -1.33 -6.58 4.67
C VAL A 67 -0.49 -7.56 3.84
N SER A 68 0.49 -8.22 4.46
CA SER A 68 1.40 -9.12 3.73
C SER A 68 0.69 -10.37 3.18
N GLY A 69 -0.35 -10.86 3.85
CA GLY A 69 -1.16 -11.99 3.39
C GLY A 69 -1.87 -11.72 2.06
N PRO A 70 -2.75 -10.70 1.99
CA PRO A 70 -3.42 -10.32 0.74
C PRO A 70 -2.46 -10.00 -0.42
N ILE A 71 -1.31 -9.39 -0.14
CA ILE A 71 -0.29 -9.14 -1.16
C ILE A 71 0.28 -10.46 -1.69
N LYS A 72 0.69 -11.38 -0.81
CA LYS A 72 1.25 -12.69 -1.20
C LYS A 72 0.23 -13.52 -2.00
N GLU A 73 -1.04 -13.47 -1.63
CA GLU A 73 -2.12 -14.11 -2.39
C GLU A 73 -2.18 -13.55 -3.82
N LYS A 74 -2.22 -12.22 -3.97
CA LYS A 74 -2.25 -11.56 -5.29
C LYS A 74 -1.01 -11.84 -6.13
N LEU A 75 0.16 -11.91 -5.51
CA LEU A 75 1.40 -12.29 -6.21
C LEU A 75 1.33 -13.75 -6.70
N SER A 76 0.85 -14.67 -5.87
CA SER A 76 0.66 -16.06 -6.29
C SER A 76 -0.32 -16.16 -7.46
N GLU A 77 -1.44 -15.42 -7.43
CA GLU A 77 -2.43 -15.41 -8.52
C GLU A 77 -1.83 -14.86 -9.83
N LEU A 78 -1.01 -13.80 -9.75
CA LEU A 78 -0.30 -13.25 -10.91
C LEU A 78 0.68 -14.26 -11.50
N THR A 79 1.47 -14.94 -10.67
CA THR A 79 2.43 -15.97 -11.13
C THR A 79 1.71 -17.16 -11.79
N GLU A 80 0.56 -17.59 -11.26
CA GLU A 80 -0.23 -18.64 -11.93
C GLU A 80 -0.80 -18.18 -13.28
N LYS A 81 -1.27 -16.93 -13.38
CA LYS A 81 -1.76 -16.37 -14.65
C LYS A 81 -0.67 -16.17 -15.69
N GLU A 82 0.53 -15.79 -15.27
CA GLU A 82 1.69 -15.67 -16.16
C GLU A 82 1.99 -16.98 -16.90
N LYS A 83 1.82 -18.12 -16.23
CA LYS A 83 2.02 -19.46 -16.82
C LYS A 83 1.00 -19.77 -17.91
N LEU A 84 -0.19 -19.20 -17.83
CA LEU A 84 -1.27 -19.39 -18.82
C LEU A 84 -1.04 -18.55 -20.09
N LEU A 85 -0.26 -17.48 -20.01
CA LEU A 85 0.08 -16.65 -21.17
C LEU A 85 1.05 -17.38 -22.11
N VAL A 86 0.52 -18.15 -23.06
CA VAL A 86 1.29 -18.89 -24.08
C VAL A 86 0.99 -18.37 -25.49
N PRO A 87 1.94 -18.38 -26.44
CA PRO A 87 1.74 -17.80 -27.77
C PRO A 87 0.57 -18.38 -28.58
N SER A 88 0.16 -19.62 -28.30
CA SER A 88 -0.91 -20.33 -29.01
C SER A 88 -2.28 -20.21 -28.34
N ILE A 89 -2.42 -19.34 -27.36
CA ILE A 89 -3.67 -19.19 -26.61
C ILE A 89 -4.78 -18.63 -27.53
N PRO A 90 -6.03 -19.12 -27.41
CA PRO A 90 -7.15 -18.50 -28.11
C PRO A 90 -7.31 -17.03 -27.72
N ALA A 91 -7.59 -16.15 -28.69
CA ALA A 91 -7.64 -14.71 -28.47
C ALA A 91 -8.63 -14.29 -27.37
N LYS A 92 -9.79 -14.95 -27.28
CA LYS A 92 -10.77 -14.70 -26.22
C LYS A 92 -10.23 -15.06 -24.83
N GLU A 93 -9.62 -16.23 -24.70
CA GLU A 93 -9.03 -16.72 -23.45
C GLU A 93 -7.84 -15.85 -23.03
N LEU A 94 -7.05 -15.35 -23.98
CA LEU A 94 -6.01 -14.36 -23.75
C LEU A 94 -6.58 -13.09 -23.13
N VAL A 95 -7.61 -12.48 -23.74
CA VAL A 95 -8.21 -11.25 -23.21
C VAL A 95 -8.79 -11.47 -21.81
N ASP A 96 -9.44 -12.60 -21.57
CA ASP A 96 -9.97 -12.95 -20.25
C ASP A 96 -8.84 -12.99 -19.19
N ILE A 97 -7.73 -13.68 -19.48
CA ILE A 97 -6.57 -13.74 -18.58
C ILE A 97 -5.97 -12.34 -18.36
N LEU A 98 -5.81 -11.54 -19.41
CA LEU A 98 -5.28 -10.18 -19.31
C LEU A 98 -6.17 -9.27 -18.44
N ILE A 99 -7.49 -9.42 -18.51
CA ILE A 99 -8.43 -8.71 -17.62
C ILE A 99 -8.19 -9.10 -16.16
N VAL A 100 -7.99 -10.39 -15.88
CA VAL A 100 -7.75 -10.81 -14.49
C VAL A 100 -6.37 -10.36 -14.00
N ILE A 101 -5.36 -10.31 -14.86
CA ILE A 101 -4.04 -9.73 -14.54
C ILE A 101 -4.18 -8.25 -14.18
N ASN A 102 -4.88 -7.45 -15.01
CA ASN A 102 -5.15 -6.04 -14.71
C ASN A 102 -5.87 -5.87 -13.36
N THR A 103 -6.83 -6.75 -13.05
CA THR A 103 -7.57 -6.71 -11.78
C THR A 103 -6.66 -6.93 -10.58
N ASP A 104 -5.75 -7.91 -10.63
CA ASP A 104 -4.83 -8.17 -9.52
C ASP A 104 -3.78 -7.08 -9.38
N VAL A 105 -3.26 -6.55 -10.49
CA VAL A 105 -2.34 -5.40 -10.48
C VAL A 105 -3.02 -4.18 -9.88
N THR A 106 -4.29 -3.93 -10.22
CA THR A 106 -5.10 -2.86 -9.63
C THR A 106 -5.24 -3.05 -8.11
N ALA A 107 -5.49 -4.28 -7.65
CA ALA A 107 -5.57 -4.59 -6.24
C ALA A 107 -4.23 -4.34 -5.52
N LEU A 108 -3.10 -4.70 -6.14
CA LEU A 108 -1.78 -4.40 -5.58
C LEU A 108 -1.53 -2.90 -5.43
N VAL A 109 -1.91 -2.09 -6.43
CA VAL A 109 -1.82 -0.61 -6.34
C VAL A 109 -2.65 -0.09 -5.18
N VAL A 110 -3.88 -0.58 -5.01
CA VAL A 110 -4.76 -0.19 -3.90
C VAL A 110 -4.12 -0.53 -2.56
N ILE A 111 -3.66 -1.77 -2.37
CA ILE A 111 -3.04 -2.20 -1.12
C ILE A 111 -1.78 -1.38 -0.83
N ALA A 112 -0.91 -1.21 -1.83
CA ALA A 112 0.31 -0.41 -1.75
C ALA A 112 0.03 1.04 -1.32
N THR A 113 -1.06 1.63 -1.81
CA THR A 113 -1.41 3.02 -1.54
C THR A 113 -1.98 3.23 -0.14
N ILE A 114 -2.83 2.30 0.33
CA ILE A 114 -3.56 2.45 1.61
C ILE A 114 -2.76 1.91 2.80
N SER A 115 -1.95 0.87 2.60
CA SER A 115 -1.28 0.17 3.70
C SER A 115 -0.30 0.99 4.55
N PRO A 116 0.39 2.04 4.06
CA PRO A 116 1.19 2.90 4.94
C PRO A 116 0.37 3.56 6.05
N TYR A 117 -0.86 3.98 5.72
CA TYR A 117 -1.81 4.54 6.68
C TYR A 117 -2.23 3.50 7.70
N LEU A 118 -2.62 2.31 7.25
CA LEU A 118 -3.02 1.20 8.13
C LEU A 118 -1.91 0.81 9.12
N ARG A 119 -0.64 0.84 8.70
CA ARG A 119 0.51 0.61 9.60
C ARG A 119 0.60 1.66 10.70
N ILE A 120 0.43 2.94 10.34
CA ILE A 120 0.45 4.05 11.32
C ILE A 120 -0.68 3.87 12.34
N PHE A 121 -1.91 3.55 11.91
CA PHE A 121 -3.02 3.28 12.83
C PHE A 121 -2.74 2.10 13.75
N HIS A 122 -2.21 1.02 13.20
CA HIS A 122 -1.87 -0.17 13.97
C HIS A 122 -0.85 0.13 15.08
N GLU A 123 0.26 0.79 14.71
CA GLU A 123 1.33 1.13 15.65
C GLU A 123 0.83 2.09 16.75
N LYS A 124 0.01 3.06 16.36
CA LYS A 124 -0.61 3.97 17.31
C LYS A 124 -1.59 3.26 18.24
N ASP A 125 -2.42 2.34 17.75
CA ASP A 125 -3.36 1.62 18.60
C ASP A 125 -2.62 0.68 19.58
N GLN A 126 -1.54 0.02 19.15
CA GLN A 126 -0.65 -0.72 20.04
C GLN A 126 -0.05 0.18 21.12
N THR A 127 0.46 1.35 20.72
CA THR A 127 1.02 2.35 21.65
C THR A 127 -0.02 2.81 22.68
N LEU A 128 -1.25 3.08 22.25
CA LEU A 128 -2.34 3.48 23.13
C LEU A 128 -2.78 2.38 24.09
N ASP A 129 -2.77 1.11 23.65
CA ASP A 129 -3.09 -0.02 24.52
C ASP A 129 -2.02 -0.26 25.60
N MET A 130 -0.74 -0.05 25.26
CA MET A 130 0.34 0.00 26.25
C MET A 130 0.09 1.14 27.28
N MET A 131 -0.28 2.33 26.82
CA MET A 131 -0.62 3.44 27.71
C MET A 131 -1.80 3.15 28.63
N LYS A 132 -2.87 2.50 28.14
CA LYS A 132 -4.02 2.07 28.98
C LYS A 132 -3.60 1.08 30.06
N THR A 133 -2.71 0.15 29.72
CA THR A 133 -2.16 -0.83 30.68
C THR A 133 -1.39 -0.13 31.80
N ILE A 134 -0.54 0.84 31.45
CA ILE A 134 0.19 1.66 32.43
C ILE A 134 -0.77 2.41 33.36
N LYS A 135 -1.80 3.06 32.80
CA LYS A 135 -2.78 3.86 33.55
C LYS A 135 -3.65 3.05 34.52
N SER A 136 -3.80 1.73 34.31
CA SER A 136 -4.72 0.88 35.07
C SER A 136 -4.09 0.07 36.21
N GLY A 137 -2.75 0.04 36.33
CA GLY A 137 -2.14 -0.80 37.37
C GLY A 137 -0.63 -0.66 37.61
N GLY A 138 0.02 0.34 37.02
CA GLY A 138 1.45 0.62 37.22
C GLY A 138 2.31 0.19 36.04
N GLY A 139 2.84 1.18 35.33
CA GLY A 139 3.97 0.98 34.42
C GLY A 139 5.27 1.10 35.20
N ASP A 140 6.12 0.08 35.12
CA ASP A 140 7.52 0.28 35.47
C ASP A 140 8.18 1.24 34.46
N LEU A 141 9.38 1.74 34.80
CA LEU A 141 10.11 2.63 33.90
C LEU A 141 10.25 2.04 32.50
N LYS A 142 10.48 0.72 32.42
CA LYS A 142 10.69 0.01 31.16
C LYS A 142 9.46 0.10 30.27
N THR A 143 8.27 -0.21 30.79
CA THR A 143 7.01 -0.15 30.04
C THR A 143 6.73 1.28 29.53
N ILE A 144 7.08 2.29 30.32
CA ILE A 144 6.94 3.70 29.92
C ILE A 144 7.95 4.07 28.82
N GLN A 145 9.20 3.60 28.91
CA GLN A 145 10.20 3.76 27.84
C GLN A 145 9.77 3.06 26.56
N ASP A 146 9.18 1.88 26.66
CA ASP A 146 8.63 1.13 25.53
C ASP A 146 7.50 1.91 24.84
N VAL A 147 6.63 2.60 25.60
CA VAL A 147 5.62 3.52 25.04
C VAL A 147 6.26 4.69 24.29
N CYS A 148 7.30 5.31 24.84
CA CYS A 148 8.00 6.39 24.15
C CYS A 148 8.67 5.89 22.86
N ALA A 149 9.24 4.67 22.88
CA ALA A 149 9.82 4.05 21.70
C ALA A 149 8.76 3.78 20.61
N ALA A 150 7.62 3.16 20.98
CA ALA A 150 6.52 2.91 20.04
C ALA A 150 5.94 4.22 19.47
N ALA A 151 5.79 5.27 20.29
CA ALA A 151 5.40 6.60 19.81
C ALA A 151 6.44 7.22 18.85
N SER A 152 7.73 6.97 19.07
CA SER A 152 8.79 7.37 18.13
C SER A 152 8.71 6.58 16.81
N GLU A 153 8.30 5.32 16.84
CA GLU A 153 8.05 4.52 15.63
C GLU A 153 6.89 5.10 14.82
N VAL A 154 5.79 5.52 15.48
CA VAL A 154 4.72 6.28 14.81
C VAL A 154 5.29 7.52 14.10
N SER A 155 6.11 8.32 14.78
CA SER A 155 6.77 9.50 14.19
C SER A 155 7.63 9.13 12.96
N ALA A 156 8.40 8.04 13.06
CA ALA A 156 9.23 7.57 11.97
C ALA A 156 8.39 7.12 10.76
N MET A 157 7.26 6.45 10.98
CA MET A 157 6.34 6.05 9.92
C MET A 157 5.69 7.25 9.23
N LEU A 158 5.33 8.32 9.96
CA LEU A 158 4.82 9.56 9.37
C LEU A 158 5.79 10.17 8.36
N LYS A 159 7.09 10.14 8.68
CA LYS A 159 8.15 10.64 7.79
C LYS A 159 8.25 9.86 6.47
N MET A 160 7.77 8.61 6.45
CA MET A 160 7.80 7.78 5.25
C MET A 160 6.61 8.03 4.31
N LEU A 161 5.62 8.83 4.72
CA LEU A 161 4.52 9.25 3.86
C LEU A 161 5.01 10.28 2.83
N ASP A 162 5.22 9.83 1.59
CA ASP A 162 5.80 10.66 0.53
C ASP A 162 4.81 10.95 -0.63
N ASP A 163 3.60 10.41 -0.56
CA ASP A 163 2.49 10.60 -1.52
C ASP A 163 1.48 11.64 -1.08
N LEU A 164 1.99 12.69 -0.46
CA LEU A 164 1.22 13.78 0.06
C LEU A 164 1.35 15.01 -0.86
N SER A 165 0.29 15.80 -0.96
CA SER A 165 0.37 17.15 -1.50
C SER A 165 1.30 18.01 -0.63
N GLU A 166 1.82 19.13 -1.15
CA GLU A 166 2.73 19.98 -0.37
C GLU A 166 2.07 20.52 0.92
N ASP A 167 0.77 20.82 0.88
CA ASP A 167 0.01 21.22 2.06
C ASP A 167 -0.12 20.08 3.07
N GLN A 168 -0.44 18.87 2.60
CA GLN A 168 -0.52 17.67 3.45
C GLN A 168 0.84 17.33 4.07
N LYS A 169 1.94 17.43 3.31
CA LYS A 169 3.31 17.26 3.82
C LYS A 169 3.61 18.25 4.94
N CYS A 170 3.26 19.52 4.74
CA CYS A 170 3.48 20.57 5.74
C CYS A 170 2.74 20.26 7.05
N VAL A 171 1.47 19.83 6.96
CA VAL A 171 0.65 19.48 8.13
C VAL A 171 1.19 18.24 8.84
N VAL A 172 1.52 17.18 8.10
CA VAL A 172 2.08 15.93 8.67
C VAL A 172 3.43 16.20 9.32
N GLU A 173 4.32 16.96 8.67
CA GLU A 173 5.63 17.28 9.19
C GLU A 173 5.55 18.13 10.47
N THR A 174 4.63 19.10 10.51
CA THR A 174 4.38 19.89 11.71
C THR A 174 3.92 19.01 12.87
N ALA A 175 2.92 18.16 12.65
CA ALA A 175 2.39 17.26 13.66
C ALA A 175 3.45 16.24 14.14
N ARG A 176 4.28 15.73 13.21
CA ARG A 176 5.41 14.84 13.51
C ARG A 176 6.43 15.51 14.42
N LEU A 177 6.88 16.72 14.09
CA LEU A 177 7.85 17.47 14.89
C LEU A 177 7.30 17.81 16.29
N GLU A 178 6.01 18.11 16.40
CA GLU A 178 5.35 18.33 17.69
C GLU A 178 5.28 17.05 18.53
N LEU A 179 4.99 15.89 17.91
CA LEU A 179 5.02 14.60 18.56
C LEU A 179 6.44 14.27 19.07
N GLU A 180 7.48 14.44 18.25
CA GLU A 180 8.88 14.21 18.67
C GLU A 180 9.29 15.07 19.85
N LYS A 181 9.00 16.37 19.77
CA LYS A 181 9.27 17.30 20.88
C LYS A 181 8.52 16.90 22.16
N THR A 182 7.34 16.33 22.02
CA THR A 182 6.53 15.86 23.16
C THR A 182 7.10 14.59 23.76
N ILE A 183 7.56 13.66 22.92
CA ILE A 183 8.27 12.44 23.35
C ILE A 183 9.57 12.80 24.07
N ASP A 184 10.39 13.70 23.51
CA ASP A 184 11.66 14.13 24.12
C ASP A 184 11.46 14.74 25.51
N LYS A 185 10.41 15.54 25.68
CA LYS A 185 10.02 16.09 26.98
C LYS A 185 9.58 15.01 27.96
N ALA A 186 8.81 14.03 27.49
CA ALA A 186 8.42 12.88 28.31
C ALA A 186 9.66 12.11 28.77
N ILE A 187 10.55 11.73 27.86
CA ILE A 187 11.82 11.04 28.17
C ILE A 187 12.67 11.84 29.17
N THR A 188 12.81 13.15 28.97
CA THR A 188 13.55 14.03 29.89
C THR A 188 12.93 14.02 31.29
N THR A 189 11.61 14.12 31.38
CA THR A 189 10.86 14.08 32.64
C THR A 189 11.07 12.75 33.35
N LEU A 190 10.95 11.63 32.63
CA LEU A 190 11.18 10.28 33.16
C LEU A 190 12.59 10.12 33.73
N ASN A 191 13.60 10.57 32.99
CA ASN A 191 15.00 10.52 33.43
C ASN A 191 15.26 11.37 34.69
N SER A 192 14.53 12.47 34.87
CA SER A 192 14.61 13.31 36.06
C SER A 192 13.86 12.72 37.26
N SER A 193 12.71 12.09 37.02
CA SER A 193 11.84 11.49 38.03
C SER A 193 12.37 10.17 38.61
N LEU A 194 13.23 9.47 37.88
CA LEU A 194 13.99 8.31 38.38
C LEU A 194 14.81 8.61 39.63
N LYS A 195 15.17 9.88 39.84
CA LYS A 195 15.93 10.31 41.02
C LYS A 195 15.06 10.52 42.26
N ASN A 196 13.73 10.63 42.11
CA ASN A 196 12.83 11.20 43.12
C ASN A 196 11.56 10.37 43.43
N SER A 197 11.48 9.11 42.98
CA SER A 197 10.35 8.18 43.25
C SER A 197 8.95 8.78 43.05
N SER A 198 8.72 9.47 41.92
CA SER A 198 7.41 10.06 41.60
C SER A 198 6.56 9.14 40.71
N ASP A 199 5.24 9.33 40.75
CA ASP A 199 4.33 8.82 39.71
C ASP A 199 4.80 9.34 38.34
N LEU A 200 4.97 8.43 37.38
CA LEU A 200 5.53 8.70 36.06
C LEU A 200 4.43 8.85 34.99
N ILE A 201 3.17 8.52 35.31
CA ILE A 201 2.03 8.57 34.39
C ILE A 201 1.80 9.98 33.81
N PRO A 202 1.89 11.09 34.57
CA PRO A 202 1.68 12.43 34.02
C PRO A 202 2.64 12.83 32.89
N ALA A 203 3.80 12.18 32.78
CA ALA A 203 4.75 12.42 31.70
C ALA A 203 4.25 11.90 30.35
N LEU A 204 3.34 10.92 30.34
CA LEU A 204 2.79 10.31 29.12
C LEU A 204 1.50 10.98 28.62
N THR A 205 0.76 11.71 29.47
CA THR A 205 -0.50 12.36 29.07
C THR A 205 -0.35 13.26 27.84
N PRO A 206 0.72 14.07 27.69
CA PRO A 206 0.91 14.87 26.48
C PRO A 206 1.17 14.01 25.23
N VAL A 207 1.89 12.88 25.37
CA VAL A 207 2.16 11.95 24.27
C VAL A 207 0.87 11.30 23.80
N ASP A 208 0.03 10.86 24.74
CA ASP A 208 -1.30 10.31 24.47
C ASP A 208 -2.17 11.27 23.66
N THR A 209 -2.26 12.54 24.09
CA THR A 209 -2.99 13.59 23.36
C THR A 209 -2.43 13.79 21.95
N MET A 210 -1.10 13.88 21.80
CA MET A 210 -0.48 14.09 20.50
C MET A 210 -0.67 12.91 19.55
N LEU A 211 -0.64 11.67 20.04
CA LEU A 211 -0.95 10.50 19.23
C LEU A 211 -2.37 10.56 18.66
N HIS A 212 -3.37 10.99 19.45
CA HIS A 212 -4.72 11.20 18.94
C HIS A 212 -4.77 12.29 17.87
N THR A 213 -4.16 13.46 18.13
CA THR A 213 -4.13 14.59 17.16
C THR A 213 -3.47 14.20 15.84
N VAL A 214 -2.31 13.56 15.89
CA VAL A 214 -1.60 13.06 14.70
C VAL A 214 -2.49 12.09 13.93
N THR A 215 -3.16 11.18 14.63
CA THR A 215 -4.00 10.15 14.00
C THR A 215 -5.23 10.76 13.32
N ASP A 216 -5.86 11.77 13.92
CA ASP A 216 -6.99 12.48 13.31
C ASP A 216 -6.57 13.16 11.99
N ILE A 217 -5.39 13.79 11.97
CA ILE A 217 -4.80 14.38 10.76
C ILE A 217 -4.60 13.29 9.70
N ILE A 218 -4.01 12.17 10.08
CA ILE A 218 -3.72 11.06 9.16
C ILE A 218 -5.01 10.42 8.62
N ALA A 219 -6.07 10.32 9.43
CA ALA A 219 -7.36 9.81 8.99
C ALA A 219 -8.02 10.72 7.94
N LEU A 220 -7.91 12.04 8.10
CA LEU A 220 -8.41 13.00 7.11
C LEU A 220 -7.66 12.85 5.78
N ILE A 221 -6.34 12.73 5.84
CA ILE A 221 -5.50 12.53 4.65
C ILE A 221 -5.80 11.20 3.97
N GLN A 222 -5.90 10.10 4.73
CA GLN A 222 -6.24 8.78 4.17
C GLN A 222 -7.55 8.84 3.39
N LYS A 223 -8.57 9.54 3.91
CA LYS A 223 -9.86 9.66 3.22
C LYS A 223 -9.75 10.35 1.86
N GLU A 224 -8.88 11.35 1.73
CA GLU A 224 -8.62 12.00 0.44
C GLU A 224 -7.90 11.04 -0.53
N VAL A 225 -6.95 10.26 0.00
CA VAL A 225 -6.24 9.23 -0.78
C VAL A 225 -7.19 8.12 -1.23
N GLU A 226 -8.09 7.65 -0.37
CA GLU A 226 -9.11 6.66 -0.69
C GLU A 226 -10.00 7.13 -1.84
N LYS A 227 -10.38 8.40 -1.86
CA LYS A 227 -11.12 8.98 -2.99
C LYS A 227 -10.31 8.91 -4.30
N GLY A 228 -9.01 9.21 -4.27
CA GLY A 228 -8.14 9.05 -5.43
C GLY A 228 -8.02 7.59 -5.89
N VAL A 229 -7.98 6.65 -4.94
CA VAL A 229 -8.01 5.21 -5.23
C VAL A 229 -9.34 4.79 -5.88
N GLU A 230 -10.48 5.30 -5.40
CA GLU A 230 -11.79 5.05 -6.02
C GLU A 230 -11.82 5.53 -7.47
N GLU A 231 -11.34 6.76 -7.74
CA GLU A 231 -11.24 7.31 -9.10
C GLU A 231 -10.33 6.45 -10.00
N TYR A 232 -9.20 5.97 -9.47
CA TYR A 232 -8.31 5.05 -10.17
C TYR A 232 -9.01 3.72 -10.49
N VAL A 233 -9.66 3.09 -9.51
CA VAL A 233 -10.38 1.82 -9.68
C VAL A 233 -11.50 1.96 -10.72
N ASP A 234 -12.23 3.08 -10.73
CA ASP A 234 -13.26 3.32 -11.73
C ASP A 234 -12.68 3.52 -13.15
N SER A 235 -11.51 4.15 -13.27
CA SER A 235 -10.76 4.18 -14.53
C SER A 235 -10.39 2.77 -15.01
N GLN A 236 -9.94 1.89 -14.10
CA GLN A 236 -9.61 0.50 -14.43
C GLN A 236 -10.84 -0.31 -14.84
N LYS A 237 -12.00 -0.13 -14.19
CA LYS A 237 -13.26 -0.74 -14.62
C LYS A 237 -13.64 -0.34 -16.05
N ASN A 238 -13.46 0.93 -16.40
CA ASN A 238 -13.70 1.41 -17.77
C ASN A 238 -12.72 0.81 -18.78
N PHE A 239 -11.45 0.64 -18.40
CA PHE A 239 -10.44 -0.05 -19.21
C PHE A 239 -10.83 -1.52 -19.46
N ILE A 240 -11.18 -2.27 -18.41
CA ILE A 240 -11.64 -3.66 -18.49
C ILE A 240 -12.87 -3.78 -19.40
N LYS A 241 -13.85 -2.88 -19.24
CA LYS A 241 -15.06 -2.86 -20.07
C LYS A 241 -14.72 -2.74 -21.56
N LYS A 242 -13.82 -1.84 -21.93
CA LYS A 242 -13.36 -1.68 -23.32
C LYS A 242 -12.66 -2.93 -23.84
N CYS A 243 -11.85 -3.61 -23.01
CA CYS A 243 -11.20 -4.86 -23.38
C CYS A 243 -12.23 -5.98 -23.63
N ALA A 244 -13.22 -6.10 -22.74
CA ALA A 244 -14.29 -7.08 -22.88
C ALA A 244 -15.19 -6.83 -24.12
N GLU A 245 -15.52 -5.58 -24.42
CA GLU A 245 -16.25 -5.19 -25.64
C GLU A 245 -15.48 -5.59 -26.91
N LYS A 246 -14.16 -5.40 -26.93
CA LYS A 246 -13.30 -5.87 -28.03
C LYS A 246 -13.31 -7.39 -28.14
N ALA A 247 -13.22 -8.13 -27.03
CA ALA A 247 -13.27 -9.59 -27.04
C ALA A 247 -14.60 -10.14 -27.61
N GLN A 248 -15.74 -9.52 -27.29
CA GLN A 248 -17.04 -9.92 -27.83
C GLN A 248 -17.13 -9.74 -29.35
N SER A 249 -16.41 -8.77 -29.92
CA SER A 249 -16.37 -8.57 -31.37
C SER A 249 -15.68 -9.71 -32.12
N ILE A 250 -14.78 -10.46 -31.46
CA ILE A 250 -14.12 -11.65 -32.02
C ILE A 250 -15.14 -12.78 -32.26
N ASP A 251 -16.13 -12.94 -31.37
CA ASP A 251 -17.16 -13.98 -31.48
C ASP A 251 -18.11 -13.77 -32.69
N HIS A 252 -18.08 -12.61 -33.35
CA HIS A 252 -18.95 -12.27 -34.48
C HIS A 252 -18.29 -12.39 -35.86
N VAL A 253 -17.00 -12.75 -35.92
CA VAL A 253 -16.22 -12.85 -37.18
C VAL A 253 -16.09 -14.30 -37.67
N ILE A 254 -16.49 -15.30 -36.88
CA ILE A 254 -16.52 -16.70 -37.31
C ILE A 254 -17.91 -17.03 -37.89
N ILE A 255 -18.11 -16.76 -39.19
CA ILE A 255 -19.16 -17.39 -40.04
C ILE A 255 -18.50 -17.93 -41.30
#